data_AF-A0A357V7Z4-F1
#
_entry.id   AF-A0A357V7Z4-F1
#
_cell.length_a   1.000
_cell.length_b   1.000
_cell.length_c   1.000
_cell.angle_alpha   90.00
_cell.angle_beta   90.00
_cell.angle_gamma   90.00
#
_symmetry.space_group_name_H-M   'P 1'
#
loop_
_entity.id
_entity.type
_entity.pdbx_description
1 polymer ?
#
loop_
_entity_poly.entity_id
_entity_poly.type
_entity_poly.pdbx_seq_one_letter_code
_entity_poly.pdbx_strand_id
1 'polypeptide(L)' 'GDTGDWEVIVGLEVHAQVSSQAKLFSGSPTAFGAGPNSQVSLIDAAMPGML' A
#
# COMPACT_ATOMS: atom_id res chain seq x y z
N GLY A 1 -23.15 23.66 17.18
CA GLY A 1 -23.38 22.27 16.76
C GLY A 1 -24.49 21.68 17.61
N ASP A 2 -25.00 20.52 17.23
CA ASP A 2 -26.16 19.85 17.89
C ASP A 2 -25.93 19.54 19.39
N THR A 3 -24.72 19.78 19.92
CA THR A 3 -24.32 19.53 21.31
C THR A 3 -23.57 20.69 22.01
N GLY A 4 -23.48 21.90 21.43
CA GLY A 4 -22.82 23.07 22.05
C GLY A 4 -22.29 24.13 21.07
N ASP A 5 -21.63 25.17 21.59
CA ASP A 5 -21.12 26.32 20.81
C ASP A 5 -20.10 25.93 19.72
N TRP A 6 -19.38 24.82 19.89
CA TRP A 6 -18.41 24.29 18.93
C TRP A 6 -18.54 22.77 18.79
N GLU A 7 -18.17 22.24 17.63
CA GLU A 7 -18.23 20.82 17.29
C GLU A 7 -16.85 20.35 16.81
N VAL A 8 -16.36 19.25 17.39
CA VAL A 8 -15.08 18.67 17.03
C VAL A 8 -15.31 17.62 15.95
N ILE A 9 -14.75 17.84 14.77
CA ILE A 9 -14.81 16.90 13.64
C ILE A 9 -13.41 16.34 13.42
N VAL A 10 -13.28 15.01 13.52
CA VAL A 10 -12.02 14.29 13.33
C VAL A 10 -12.18 13.26 12.21
N GLY A 11 -11.26 13.30 11.25
CA GLY A 11 -11.11 12.27 10.22
C GLY A 11 -9.90 11.39 10.52
N LEU A 12 -10.01 10.09 10.25
CA LEU A 12 -8.91 9.14 10.33
C LEU A 12 -8.67 8.53 8.96
N GLU A 13 -7.40 8.46 8.56
CA GLU A 13 -6.96 7.70 7.39
C GLU A 13 -6.12 6.53 7.87
N VAL A 14 -6.54 5.30 7.54
CA VAL A 14 -5.90 4.07 8.03
C VAL A 14 -5.41 3.27 6.83
N HIS A 15 -4.12 2.93 6.83
CA HIS A 15 -3.52 2.05 5.83
C HIS A 15 -3.25 0.68 6.46
N ALA A 16 -3.81 -0.37 5.87
CA ALA A 16 -3.59 -1.76 6.27
C ALA A 16 -3.14 -2.58 5.06
N GLN A 17 -2.05 -3.33 5.21
CA GLN A 17 -1.51 -4.17 4.15
C GLN A 17 -2.33 -5.45 4.00
N VAL A 18 -2.77 -5.76 2.78
CA VAL A 18 -3.42 -7.03 2.49
C VAL A 18 -2.40 -8.17 2.62
N SER A 19 -2.77 -9.22 3.34
CA SER A 19 -1.94 -10.42 3.52
C SER A 19 -2.00 -11.34 2.27
N SER A 20 -1.46 -10.86 1.16
CA SER A 20 -1.27 -11.65 -0.08
C SER A 20 0.17 -12.17 -0.16
N GLN A 21 0.43 -13.22 -0.94
CA GLN A 21 1.79 -13.70 -1.21
C GLN A 21 2.50 -12.90 -2.33
N ALA A 22 1.72 -12.26 -3.21
CA ALA A 22 2.19 -11.46 -4.33
C ALA A 22 1.68 -10.01 -4.22
N LYS A 23 2.37 -9.07 -4.87
CA LYS A 23 1.94 -7.67 -4.96
C LYS A 23 0.64 -7.54 -5.75
N LEU A 24 -0.04 -6.41 -5.58
CA LEU A 24 -1.37 -6.19 -6.15
C LEU A 24 -1.39 -6.26 -7.69
N PHE A 25 -0.32 -5.81 -8.34
CA PHE A 25 -0.23 -5.72 -9.81
C PHE A 25 0.92 -6.56 -10.39
N SER A 26 1.65 -7.31 -9.56
CA SER A 26 2.76 -8.13 -10.04
C SER A 26 2.92 -9.41 -9.21
N GLY A 27 3.55 -10.42 -9.81
CA GLY A 27 3.84 -11.68 -9.14
C GLY A 27 4.96 -11.60 -8.07
N SER A 28 5.51 -10.41 -7.80
CA SER A 28 6.61 -10.27 -6.85
C SER A 28 6.16 -10.53 -5.41
N PRO A 29 7.00 -11.14 -4.56
CA PRO A 29 6.64 -11.42 -3.17
C PRO A 29 6.40 -10.16 -2.33
N THR A 30 5.56 -10.30 -1.31
CA THR A 30 5.28 -9.29 -0.26
C THR A 30 5.97 -9.62 1.08
N ALA A 31 6.79 -10.67 1.12
CA ALA A 31 7.43 -11.17 2.33
C ALA A 31 8.51 -10.21 2.84
N PHE A 32 8.52 -9.96 4.15
CA PHE A 32 9.51 -9.10 4.79
C PHE A 32 10.93 -9.71 4.80
N GLY A 33 11.95 -8.85 4.86
CA GLY A 33 13.34 -9.25 5.15
C GLY A 33 14.20 -9.65 3.95
N ALA A 34 13.71 -9.43 2.72
CA ALA A 34 14.50 -9.68 1.53
C ALA A 34 15.58 -8.62 1.29
N GLY A 35 16.57 -8.95 0.47
CA GLY A 35 17.63 -8.03 0.08
C GLY A 35 17.09 -6.85 -0.74
N PRO A 36 17.84 -5.74 -0.83
CA PRO A 36 17.45 -4.59 -1.65
C PRO A 36 17.17 -5.00 -3.10
N ASN A 37 16.01 -4.59 -3.62
CA ASN A 37 15.57 -4.85 -4.99
C ASN A 37 15.46 -6.33 -5.40
N SER A 38 15.49 -7.29 -4.45
CA SER A 38 15.40 -8.71 -4.79
C SER A 38 13.96 -9.23 -4.96
N GLN A 39 12.96 -8.43 -4.60
CA GLN A 39 11.52 -8.73 -4.75
C GLN A 39 10.85 -7.72 -5.70
N VAL A 40 11.46 -7.49 -6.86
CA VAL A 40 11.02 -6.50 -7.85
C VAL A 40 10.91 -7.20 -9.20
N SER A 41 9.77 -7.02 -9.87
CA SER A 41 9.55 -7.40 -11.27
C SER A 41 9.70 -6.18 -12.17
N LEU A 42 9.68 -6.38 -13.49
CA LEU A 42 9.71 -5.27 -14.45
C LEU A 42 8.47 -4.35 -14.32
N ILE A 43 7.32 -4.89 -13.89
CA ILE A 43 6.12 -4.10 -13.57
C ILE A 43 6.40 -3.21 -12.35
N ASP A 44 6.99 -3.77 -11.30
CA ASP A 44 7.31 -3.02 -10.07
C ASP A 44 8.38 -1.95 -10.32
N ALA A 45 9.31 -2.22 -11.23
CA ALA A 45 10.35 -1.28 -11.65
C ALA A 45 9.84 -0.24 -12.68
N ALA A 46 8.55 -0.29 -13.03
CA ALA A 46 7.92 0.57 -14.03
C ALA A 46 8.67 0.61 -15.37
N MET A 47 9.17 -0.55 -15.80
CA MET A 47 9.87 -0.64 -17.08
C MET A 47 8.92 -0.35 -18.25
N PRO A 48 9.37 0.35 -19.30
CA PRO A 48 8.51 0.72 -20.42
C PRO A 48 7.85 -0.50 -21.07
N GLY A 49 6.53 -0.45 -21.24
CA GLY A 49 5.75 -1.49 -21.91
C GLY A 49 5.31 -2.67 -21.04
N MET A 50 5.55 -2.63 -19.73
CA MET A 50 5.08 -3.65 -18.80
C MET A 50 3.63 -3.40 -18.38
N LEU A 51 2.83 -4.47 -18.36
CA LEU A 51 1.44 -4.52 -17.89
C LEU A 51 1.24 -5.77 -17.01
#